data_AF-A0A832Z0K1-F1
#
_entry.id   AF-A0A832Z0K1-F1
#
_cell.length_a   1.000
_cell.length_b   1.000
_cell.length_c   1.000
_cell.angle_alpha   90.00
_cell.angle_beta   90.00
_cell.angle_gamma   90.00
#
_symmetry.space_group_name_H-M   'P 1'
#
loop_
_entity.id
_entity.type
_entity.pdbx_description
1 polymer ?
#
loop_
_entity_poly.entity_id
_entity_poly.type
_entity_poly.pdbx_seq_one_letter_code
_entity_poly.pdbx_strand_id
1 'polypeptide(L)'
;MECREDLLEEARELIISALKSYMLSNCKRTVSIAKLAGQKRIRMEFHGLFKHYTPSENFPRFMDGLRYVLTCAGLDEVKRLLRAQEVVPDEAYAVYSYDEYAKLCNEVYEEASAS
;
A
#
# COMPACT_ATOMS: atom_id res chain seq x y z
N MET A 1 -23.54 2.03 -5.62
CA MET A 1 -22.83 2.30 -4.34
C MET A 1 -22.76 3.80 -4.19
N GLU A 2 -23.14 4.33 -3.04
CA GLU A 2 -23.04 5.76 -2.75
C GLU A 2 -21.69 6.06 -2.11
N CYS A 3 -20.98 7.06 -2.62
CA CYS A 3 -19.65 7.43 -2.15
C CYS A 3 -19.77 8.48 -1.05
N ARG A 4 -19.76 8.00 0.19
CA ARG A 4 -19.70 8.84 1.39
C ARG A 4 -18.25 9.21 1.71
N GLU A 5 -18.02 10.48 2.03
CA GLU A 5 -16.68 11.02 2.30
C GLU A 5 -16.06 10.44 3.57
N ASP A 6 -16.84 10.27 4.65
CA ASP A 6 -16.35 9.71 5.91
C ASP A 6 -15.84 8.27 5.75
N LEU A 7 -16.56 7.45 4.98
CA LEU A 7 -16.14 6.10 4.63
C LEU A 7 -14.93 6.09 3.68
N LEU A 8 -14.82 7.10 2.81
CA LEU A 8 -13.68 7.23 1.90
C LEU A 8 -12.40 7.56 2.67
N GLU A 9 -12.50 8.47 3.65
CA GLU A 9 -11.41 8.83 4.54
C GLU A 9 -10.97 7.64 5.40
N GLU A 10 -11.91 6.93 6.03
CA GLU A 10 -11.63 5.70 6.76
C GLU A 10 -10.90 4.66 5.88
N ALA A 11 -11.40 4.39 4.65
CA ALA A 11 -10.76 3.45 3.75
C ALA A 11 -9.33 3.87 3.35
N ARG A 12 -9.10 5.17 3.13
CA ARG A 12 -7.75 5.72 2.84
C ARG A 12 -6.79 5.47 4.00
N GLU A 13 -7.23 5.78 5.23
CA GLU A 13 -6.41 5.61 6.43
C GLU A 13 -6.03 4.14 6.66
N LEU A 14 -7.00 3.23 6.50
CA LEU A 14 -6.77 1.79 6.66
C LEU A 14 -5.76 1.25 5.63
N ILE A 15 -5.81 1.71 4.38
CA ILE A 15 -4.85 1.34 3.34
C ILE A 15 -3.45 1.89 3.66
N ILE A 16 -3.34 3.17 4.04
CA ILE A 16 -2.06 3.80 4.40
C ILE A 16 -1.44 3.08 5.59
N SER A 17 -2.23 2.80 6.63
CA SER A 17 -1.78 2.10 7.83
C SER A 17 -1.25 0.70 7.51
N ALA A 18 -1.98 -0.06 6.69
CA ALA A 18 -1.55 -1.39 6.24
C ALA A 18 -0.24 -1.34 5.43
N LEU A 19 -0.10 -0.36 4.54
CA LEU A 19 1.13 -0.14 3.78
C LEU A 19 2.30 0.17 4.71
N LYS A 20 2.15 1.12 5.65
CA LYS A 20 3.21 1.49 6.59
C LYS A 20 3.66 0.30 7.42
N SER A 21 2.70 -0.44 8.00
CA SER A 21 2.97 -1.64 8.80
C SER A 21 3.68 -2.74 8.00
N TYR A 22 3.27 -2.95 6.73
CA TYR A 22 3.96 -3.85 5.82
C TYR A 22 5.40 -3.40 5.52
N MET A 23 5.59 -2.11 5.24
CA MET A 23 6.91 -1.56 4.90
C MET A 23 7.87 -1.70 6.07
N LEU A 24 7.47 -1.34 7.29
CA LEU A 24 8.29 -1.51 8.49
C LEU A 24 8.76 -2.97 8.66
N SER A 25 7.89 -3.92 8.35
CA SER A 25 8.16 -5.35 8.55
C SER A 25 9.02 -5.97 7.43
N ASN A 26 8.88 -5.51 6.19
CA ASN A 26 9.39 -6.24 5.02
C ASN A 26 10.40 -5.45 4.16
N CYS A 27 10.33 -4.11 4.15
CA CYS A 27 10.94 -3.34 3.07
C CYS A 27 12.46 -3.43 3.02
N LYS A 28 13.15 -3.43 4.17
CA LYS A 28 14.64 -3.53 4.22
C LYS A 28 15.15 -4.80 3.56
N ARG A 29 14.48 -5.93 3.83
CA ARG A 29 14.84 -7.22 3.22
C ARG A 29 14.56 -7.20 1.73
N THR A 30 13.39 -6.72 1.31
CA THR A 30 13.01 -6.62 -0.10
C THR A 30 13.99 -5.76 -0.89
N VAL A 31 14.36 -4.58 -0.36
CA VAL A 31 15.35 -3.67 -0.97
C VAL A 31 16.71 -4.36 -1.07
N SER A 32 17.17 -5.03 -0.01
CA SER A 32 18.46 -5.73 -0.02
C SER A 32 18.51 -6.83 -1.09
N ILE A 33 17.47 -7.67 -1.17
CA ILE A 33 17.37 -8.74 -2.18
C ILE A 33 17.30 -8.14 -3.59
N ALA A 34 16.44 -7.15 -3.80
CA ALA A 34 16.27 -6.52 -5.10
C ALA A 34 17.58 -5.89 -5.61
N LYS A 35 18.32 -5.23 -4.71
CA LYS A 35 19.65 -4.65 -5.01
C LYS A 35 20.65 -5.72 -5.43
N LEU A 36 20.75 -6.81 -4.66
CA LEU A 36 21.67 -7.92 -4.96
C LEU A 36 21.35 -8.62 -6.29
N ALA A 37 20.05 -8.76 -6.60
CA ALA A 37 19.57 -9.36 -7.83
C ALA A 37 19.59 -8.40 -9.05
N GLY A 38 19.95 -7.13 -8.85
CA GLY A 38 19.89 -6.12 -9.92
C GLY A 38 18.48 -5.84 -10.43
N GLN A 39 17.45 -6.07 -9.60
CA GLN A 39 16.06 -5.84 -9.97
C GLN A 39 15.77 -4.35 -10.12
N LYS A 40 15.19 -3.97 -11.27
CA LYS A 40 14.77 -2.59 -11.54
C LYS A 40 13.34 -2.29 -11.09
N ARG A 41 12.53 -3.33 -10.93
CA ARG A 41 11.11 -3.25 -10.54
C ARG A 41 10.85 -4.20 -9.38
N ILE A 42 9.99 -3.77 -8.48
CA ILE A 42 9.54 -4.55 -7.33
C ILE A 42 8.03 -4.68 -7.42
N ARG A 43 7.54 -5.92 -7.35
CA ARG A 43 6.11 -6.25 -7.29
C ARG A 43 5.74 -6.58 -5.85
N MET A 44 4.71 -5.93 -5.33
CA MET A 44 4.16 -6.17 -4.01
C MET A 44 2.75 -6.73 -4.15
N GLU A 45 2.55 -7.99 -3.77
CA GLU A 45 1.22 -8.60 -3.70
C GLU A 45 0.42 -7.97 -2.56
N PHE A 46 -0.85 -7.64 -2.80
CA PHE A 46 -1.77 -7.17 -1.76
C PHE A 46 -2.02 -8.21 -0.68
N HIS A 47 -1.86 -9.50 -1.00
CA HIS A 47 -1.88 -10.55 0.01
C HIS A 47 -0.85 -10.29 1.13
N GLY A 48 0.28 -9.66 0.81
CA GLY A 48 1.26 -9.21 1.79
C GLY A 48 0.68 -8.22 2.79
N LEU A 49 -0.22 -7.33 2.35
CA LEU A 49 -0.86 -6.29 3.18
C LEU A 49 -1.93 -6.86 4.12
N PHE A 50 -2.52 -8.03 3.81
CA PHE A 50 -3.64 -8.56 4.60
C PHE A 50 -3.27 -8.82 6.06
N LYS A 51 -2.03 -9.23 6.32
CA LYS A 51 -1.52 -9.47 7.68
C LYS A 51 -1.23 -8.19 8.47
N HIS A 52 -1.14 -7.06 7.76
CA HIS A 52 -0.82 -5.75 8.32
C HIS A 52 -2.04 -4.83 8.37
N TYR A 53 -3.19 -5.30 7.86
CA TYR A 53 -4.45 -4.58 7.84
C TYR A 53 -5.19 -4.75 9.16
N THR A 54 -5.65 -3.64 9.73
CA THR A 54 -6.55 -3.64 10.89
C THR A 54 -7.98 -3.54 10.39
N PRO A 55 -8.83 -4.57 10.55
CA PRO A 55 -10.22 -4.51 10.14
C PRO A 55 -11.01 -3.41 10.85
N SER A 56 -11.97 -2.83 10.14
CA SER A 56 -13.01 -1.97 10.71
C SER A 56 -14.40 -2.53 10.46
N GLU A 57 -15.42 -1.96 11.10
CA GLU A 57 -16.82 -2.34 10.90
C GLU A 57 -17.25 -2.15 9.44
N ASN A 58 -16.86 -1.02 8.82
CA ASN A 58 -17.21 -0.69 7.44
C ASN A 58 -16.34 -1.44 6.42
N PHE A 59 -15.10 -1.79 6.78
CA PHE A 59 -14.15 -2.46 5.90
C PHE A 59 -13.47 -3.66 6.59
N PRO A 60 -14.15 -4.82 6.66
CA PRO A 60 -13.61 -5.99 7.34
C PRO A 60 -12.35 -6.57 6.68
N ARG A 61 -12.15 -6.34 5.38
CA ARG A 61 -10.99 -6.81 4.62
C ARG A 61 -10.34 -5.66 3.87
N PHE A 62 -9.02 -5.75 3.68
CA PHE A 62 -8.26 -4.78 2.88
C PHE A 62 -8.88 -4.54 1.49
N MET A 63 -9.30 -5.61 0.81
CA MET A 63 -9.91 -5.50 -0.52
C MET A 63 -11.26 -4.77 -0.51
N ASP A 64 -11.97 -4.73 0.61
CA ASP A 64 -13.23 -4.00 0.72
C ASP A 64 -12.94 -2.48 0.70
N GLY A 65 -11.99 -2.02 1.52
CA GLY A 65 -11.52 -0.63 1.51
C GLY A 65 -10.89 -0.23 0.18
N LEU A 66 -10.02 -1.08 -0.39
CA LEU A 66 -9.40 -0.84 -1.69
C LEU A 66 -10.43 -0.66 -2.80
N ARG A 67 -11.44 -1.55 -2.88
CA ARG A 67 -12.52 -1.45 -3.88
C ARG A 67 -13.37 -0.20 -3.67
N TYR A 68 -13.60 0.19 -2.43
CA TYR A 68 -14.34 1.40 -2.11
C TYR A 68 -13.60 2.65 -2.62
N VAL A 69 -12.30 2.79 -2.31
CA VAL A 69 -11.47 3.88 -2.84
C VAL A 69 -11.41 3.84 -4.36
N LEU A 70 -11.19 2.67 -4.96
CA LEU A 70 -11.13 2.51 -6.41
C LEU A 70 -12.42 3.00 -7.09
N THR A 71 -13.58 2.70 -6.50
CA THR A 71 -14.88 3.10 -7.07
C THR A 71 -15.18 4.58 -6.83
N CYS A 72 -14.82 5.12 -5.67
CA CYS A 72 -15.22 6.46 -5.26
C CYS A 72 -14.21 7.56 -5.59
N ALA A 73 -12.93 7.22 -5.72
CA ALA A 73 -11.85 8.16 -6.01
C ALA A 73 -10.96 7.75 -7.19
N GLY A 74 -11.16 6.56 -7.74
CA GLY A 74 -10.47 6.09 -8.95
C GLY A 74 -9.10 5.45 -8.69
N LEU A 75 -8.52 4.91 -9.77
CA LEU A 75 -7.25 4.19 -9.73
C LEU A 75 -6.06 5.08 -9.34
N ASP A 76 -6.07 6.33 -9.77
CA ASP A 76 -4.96 7.26 -9.47
C ASP A 76 -4.86 7.58 -7.97
N GLU A 77 -5.99 7.62 -7.28
CA GLU A 77 -5.99 7.75 -5.82
C GLU A 77 -5.38 6.51 -5.17
N VAL A 78 -5.73 5.31 -5.62
CA VAL A 78 -5.12 4.07 -5.11
C VAL A 78 -3.61 4.05 -5.34
N LYS A 79 -3.14 4.44 -6.54
CA LYS A 79 -1.71 4.57 -6.84
C LYS A 79 -1.03 5.56 -5.90
N ARG A 80 -1.67 6.70 -5.62
CA ARG A 80 -1.17 7.73 -4.70
C ARG A 80 -1.03 7.18 -3.28
N LEU A 81 -2.07 6.51 -2.76
CA LEU A 81 -2.07 5.91 -1.42
C LEU A 81 -1.00 4.82 -1.28
N LEU A 82 -0.88 3.95 -2.28
CA LEU A 82 0.11 2.88 -2.31
C LEU A 82 1.51 3.36 -2.70
N ARG A 83 1.63 4.62 -3.15
CA ARG A 83 2.85 5.25 -3.66
C ARG A 83 3.53 4.41 -4.74
N ALA A 84 2.71 3.80 -5.59
CA ALA A 84 3.11 2.85 -6.60
C ALA A 84 3.03 3.47 -7.99
N GLN A 85 3.93 3.06 -8.88
CA GLN A 85 3.92 3.46 -10.29
C GLN A 85 2.69 2.85 -11.00
N GLU A 86 2.42 1.58 -10.72
CA GLU A 86 1.30 0.84 -11.28
C GLU A 86 0.58 0.06 -10.19
N VAL A 87 -0.73 -0.06 -10.35
CA VAL A 87 -1.60 -0.87 -9.49
C VAL A 87 -2.49 -1.68 -10.41
N VAL A 88 -2.56 -2.99 -10.16
CA VAL A 88 -3.38 -3.95 -10.90
C VAL A 88 -4.34 -4.60 -9.90
N PRO A 89 -5.51 -3.98 -9.64
CA PRO A 89 -6.42 -4.42 -8.59
C PRO A 89 -6.96 -5.84 -8.81
N ASP A 90 -7.24 -6.20 -10.07
CA ASP A 90 -7.83 -7.49 -10.43
C ASP A 90 -6.86 -8.66 -10.20
N GLU A 91 -5.56 -8.41 -10.37
CA GLU A 91 -4.49 -9.37 -10.04
C GLU A 91 -3.91 -9.14 -8.63
N ALA A 92 -4.46 -8.19 -7.89
CA ALA A 92 -4.11 -7.87 -6.51
C ALA A 92 -2.63 -7.56 -6.24
N TYR A 93 -2.00 -6.70 -7.06
CA TYR A 93 -0.63 -6.22 -6.80
C TYR A 93 -0.39 -4.76 -7.17
N ALA A 94 0.70 -4.22 -6.63
CA ALA A 94 1.29 -2.94 -7.01
C ALA A 94 2.73 -3.13 -7.51
N VAL A 95 3.17 -2.26 -8.42
CA VAL A 95 4.53 -2.26 -8.96
C VAL A 95 5.21 -0.92 -8.70
N TYR A 96 6.47 -1.01 -8.32
CA TYR A 96 7.35 0.10 -8.00
C TYR A 96 8.62 0.00 -8.84
N SER A 97 9.23 1.13 -9.17
CA SER A 97 10.67 1.10 -9.43
C SER A 97 11.43 0.75 -8.15
N TYR A 98 12.64 0.21 -8.29
CA TYR A 98 13.52 -0.04 -7.14
C TYR A 98 13.72 1.24 -6.30
N ASP A 99 13.99 2.36 -6.96
CA ASP A 99 14.30 3.63 -6.29
C ASP A 99 13.11 4.18 -5.50
N GLU A 100 11.89 4.11 -6.07
CA GLU A 100 10.66 4.53 -5.37
C GLU A 100 10.38 3.66 -4.16
N TYR A 101 10.52 2.34 -4.29
CA TYR A 101 10.28 1.42 -3.18
C TYR A 101 11.32 1.61 -2.06
N ALA A 102 12.59 1.82 -2.42
CA ALA A 102 13.66 2.10 -1.47
C ALA A 102 13.45 3.45 -0.76
N LYS A 103 13.02 4.48 -1.50
CA LYS A 103 12.65 5.78 -0.94
C LYS A 103 11.48 5.66 0.04
N LEU A 104 10.40 4.99 -0.36
CA LEU A 104 9.25 4.72 0.50
C LEU A 104 9.68 3.98 1.78
N CYS A 105 10.55 2.98 1.65
CA CYS A 105 11.09 2.24 2.79
C CYS A 105 11.78 3.17 3.79
N ASN A 106 12.67 4.05 3.33
CA ASN A 106 13.40 4.97 4.20
C ASN A 106 12.45 5.97 4.89
N GLU A 107 11.55 6.59 4.13
CA GLU A 107 10.63 7.60 4.68
C GLU A 107 9.70 7.02 5.76
N VAL A 108 9.20 5.78 5.57
CA VAL A 108 8.38 5.12 6.59
C VAL A 108 9.16 4.88 7.90
N TYR A 109 10.46 4.57 7.83
CA TYR A 109 11.30 4.42 9.02
C TYR A 109 11.65 5.76 9.68
N GLU A 110 11.85 6.82 8.89
CA GLU A 110 12.07 8.17 9.41
C GLU A 110 10.84 8.69 10.16
N GLU A 111 9.64 8.53 9.58
CA GLU A 111 8.37 8.87 10.23
C GLU A 111 8.19 8.11 11.55
N ALA A 112 8.48 6.81 11.55
CA ALA A 112 8.34 5.97 12.75
C ALA A 112 9.37 6.28 13.85
N SER A 113 10.51 6.88 13.50
CA SER A 113 11.55 7.27 14.48
C SER A 113 11.32 8.67 15.06
N ALA A 114 10.45 9.47 14.44
CA ALA A 114 10.09 10.82 14.87
C ALA A 114 8.81 10.86 15.72
N SER A 115 8.11 9.72 15.86
CA SER A 115 6.88 9.54 16.65
C SER A 115 7.19 8.92 18.00
#